data_AF-A0A674MA38-F1
#
_entry.id   AF-A0A674MA38-F1
#
_cell.length_a   1.000
_cell.length_b   1.000
_cell.length_c   1.000
_cell.angle_alpha   90.00
_cell.angle_beta   90.00
_cell.angle_gamma   90.00
#
_symmetry.space_group_name_H-M   'P 1'
#
loop_
_entity.id
_entity.type
_entity.pdbx_description
1 polymer ?
#
loop_
_entity_poly.entity_id
_entity_poly.type
_entity_poly.pdbx_seq_one_letter_code
_entity_poly.pdbx_strand_id
1 'polypeptide(L)'
;MIWRLRSRSRTICLSLAVVTASLYLLLLLASHSVDLQPCDALLPSKTHVLRDLAHQNLSPAGVQDSAATVHGNSSNRDASSEVRGHADQARKSVESGLSKLEALFNHPLYNLPCPPIPEEDLLLKVRPQVEASETNSQIWSEDKGVPWSSNSGSHPPWLQFHLGISRWQLYPHQDPNMELLVQQLAKHRIVSAVQKSGGTQLKLVMSFPNYGQALFKPMKQERDEETNYNLYYFSDFERHNAEIAAFHLDRILGYRRIPPAVGRLVDVVKEIKNVTTDRKLARTFFTSPVGSVCFYGLCSYYCSTEHAVCGHPTGLEASLAVMLPDLSLAKRRSWRSPWRRSYSRSKLAKWETQSNYCAKVKKTPPYNEGTRLVDFMDMVILDFLMSNMDRHHYETFEKFGNYTFLLHLDNGRAFGRHSKDESSILAPLEQCCRIRRSTWLRLRLLSLPQYRLSDIMRASLSQDPLHRVAPLLSDPHLVALDRRLKTVLETVDHCQRRLSEVFPQV
;
A
#
# COMPACT_ATOMS: atom_id res chain seq x y z
N MET A 1 62.86 -27.16 28.94
CA MET A 1 61.41 -27.22 28.60
C MET A 1 61.05 -26.73 27.19
N ILE A 2 62.01 -26.34 26.34
CA ILE A 2 61.75 -25.75 25.00
C ILE A 2 61.79 -26.78 23.84
N TRP A 3 62.39 -27.96 24.05
CA TRP A 3 62.50 -28.99 23.02
C TRP A 3 61.21 -29.83 22.82
N ARG A 4 60.39 -30.00 23.87
CA ARG A 4 59.12 -30.76 23.80
C ARG A 4 57.96 -29.99 23.14
N LEU A 5 58.02 -28.65 23.06
CA LEU A 5 57.00 -27.84 22.37
C LEU A 5 57.19 -27.81 20.84
N ARG A 6 58.43 -27.88 20.33
CA ARG A 6 58.70 -27.90 18.88
C ARG A 6 58.27 -29.20 18.17
N SER A 7 58.31 -30.33 18.88
CA SER A 7 57.88 -31.64 18.34
C SER A 7 56.36 -31.70 18.13
N ARG A 8 55.56 -31.18 19.08
CA ARG A 8 54.09 -31.16 18.99
C ARG A 8 53.55 -30.23 17.91
N SER A 9 54.22 -29.10 17.64
CA SER A 9 53.79 -28.17 16.58
C SER A 9 54.00 -28.76 15.18
N ARG A 10 55.07 -29.55 14.96
CA ARG A 10 55.33 -30.19 13.67
C ARG A 10 54.33 -31.29 13.33
N THR A 11 53.90 -32.10 14.30
CA THR A 11 52.88 -33.13 14.09
C THR A 11 51.51 -32.55 13.80
N ILE A 12 51.16 -31.41 14.40
CA ILE A 12 49.90 -30.70 14.12
C ILE A 12 49.90 -30.06 12.73
N CYS A 13 51.02 -29.46 12.30
CA CYS A 13 51.12 -28.94 10.93
C CYS A 13 51.09 -30.04 9.87
N LEU A 14 51.71 -31.19 10.13
CA LEU A 14 51.65 -32.36 9.24
C LEU A 14 50.22 -32.93 9.14
N SER A 15 49.49 -33.02 10.26
CA SER A 15 48.10 -33.51 10.21
C SER A 15 47.18 -32.53 9.47
N LEU A 16 47.35 -31.22 9.65
CA LEU A 16 46.60 -30.20 8.91
C LEU A 16 46.91 -30.21 7.40
N ALA A 17 48.18 -30.43 7.03
CA ALA A 17 48.59 -30.55 5.63
C ALA A 17 48.00 -31.80 4.95
N VAL A 18 47.94 -32.93 5.67
CA VAL A 18 47.32 -34.16 5.17
C VAL A 18 45.80 -34.00 5.02
N VAL A 19 45.14 -33.37 5.98
CA VAL A 19 43.68 -33.11 5.91
C VAL A 19 43.33 -32.18 4.75
N THR A 20 44.12 -31.13 4.54
CA THR A 20 43.90 -30.20 3.41
C THR A 20 44.17 -30.87 2.06
N ALA A 21 45.22 -31.68 1.93
CA ALA A 21 45.48 -32.44 0.71
C ALA A 21 44.35 -33.43 0.40
N SER A 22 43.82 -34.13 1.40
CA SER A 22 42.68 -35.05 1.24
C SER A 22 41.39 -34.34 0.81
N LEU A 23 41.13 -33.14 1.35
CA LEU A 23 39.99 -32.30 0.94
C LEU A 23 40.11 -31.83 -0.52
N TYR A 24 41.32 -31.43 -0.94
CA TYR A 24 41.57 -31.05 -2.34
C TYR A 24 41.43 -32.24 -3.30
N LEU A 25 41.86 -33.44 -2.90
CA LEU A 25 41.70 -34.66 -3.70
C LEU A 25 40.21 -35.04 -3.85
N LEU A 26 39.41 -34.91 -2.78
CA LEU A 26 37.97 -35.14 -2.81
C LEU A 26 37.25 -34.11 -3.72
N LEU A 27 37.67 -32.85 -3.69
CA LEU A 27 37.14 -31.81 -4.58
C LEU A 27 37.48 -32.09 -6.05
N LEU A 28 38.71 -32.53 -6.35
CA LEU A 28 39.11 -32.92 -7.71
C LEU A 28 38.31 -34.13 -8.22
N LEU A 29 38.06 -35.14 -7.38
CA LEU A 29 37.23 -36.30 -7.74
C LEU A 29 35.76 -35.92 -7.97
N ALA A 30 35.21 -35.01 -7.17
CA ALA A 30 33.86 -34.48 -7.38
C ALA A 30 33.75 -33.64 -8.68
N SER A 31 34.84 -32.99 -9.09
CA SER A 31 34.91 -32.16 -10.30
C SER A 31 34.96 -32.98 -11.60
N HIS A 32 35.51 -34.19 -11.55
CA HIS A 32 35.58 -35.12 -12.70
C HIS A 32 34.32 -35.99 -12.88
N SER A 33 33.32 -35.85 -12.00
CA SER A 33 32.08 -36.65 -12.06
C SER A 33 30.96 -35.99 -12.87
N VAL A 34 31.21 -34.87 -13.54
CA VAL A 34 30.22 -34.18 -14.39
C VAL A 34 30.84 -33.94 -15.76
N ASP A 35 30.99 -35.00 -16.53
CA ASP A 35 31.18 -34.88 -17.98
C ASP A 35 29.85 -35.09 -18.70
N LEU A 36 29.57 -34.15 -19.59
CA LEU A 36 28.43 -34.11 -20.50
C LEU A 36 28.42 -35.32 -21.44
N GLN A 37 27.23 -35.79 -21.82
CA GLN A 37 27.01 -36.45 -23.10
C GLN A 37 25.81 -35.85 -23.86
N PRO A 38 25.80 -35.95 -25.20
CA PRO A 38 25.26 -34.95 -26.11
C PRO A 38 23.82 -35.22 -26.56
N CYS A 39 23.27 -34.21 -27.23
CA CYS A 39 21.92 -34.13 -27.77
C CYS A 39 21.56 -35.27 -28.74
N ASP A 40 20.30 -35.71 -28.67
CA ASP A 40 19.46 -35.94 -29.85
C ASP A 40 17.97 -35.76 -29.50
N ALA A 41 17.22 -35.20 -30.46
CA ALA A 41 15.84 -34.74 -30.34
C ALA A 41 14.82 -35.81 -30.72
N LEU A 42 13.65 -35.84 -30.05
CA LEU A 42 12.37 -36.33 -30.59
C LEU A 42 11.16 -35.86 -29.73
N LEU A 43 10.36 -34.95 -30.31
CA LEU A 43 8.93 -34.55 -30.17
C LEU A 43 8.15 -34.45 -28.82
N PRO A 44 7.11 -33.57 -28.78
CA PRO A 44 6.49 -33.06 -27.56
C PRO A 44 5.19 -33.77 -27.15
N SER A 45 4.99 -33.97 -25.84
CA SER A 45 3.68 -34.31 -25.26
C SER A 45 2.99 -33.06 -24.68
N LYS A 46 1.99 -32.61 -25.43
CA LYS A 46 0.80 -31.81 -25.09
C LYS A 46 0.72 -31.19 -23.68
N THR A 47 0.96 -29.88 -23.62
CA THR A 47 0.36 -28.96 -22.63
C THR A 47 -0.22 -27.74 -23.36
N HIS A 48 -1.30 -27.97 -24.10
CA HIS A 48 -2.20 -26.88 -24.48
C HIS A 48 -3.11 -26.56 -23.29
N VAL A 49 -3.22 -25.28 -22.93
CA VAL A 49 -4.44 -24.58 -22.44
C VAL A 49 -4.11 -23.20 -21.80
N LEU A 50 -2.85 -22.88 -21.46
CA LEU A 50 -2.52 -21.57 -20.81
C LEU A 50 -1.83 -20.52 -21.70
N ARG A 51 -1.69 -20.75 -23.02
CA ARG A 51 -0.94 -19.84 -23.92
C ARG A 51 -1.77 -19.06 -24.95
N ASP A 52 -3.06 -19.37 -25.12
CA ASP A 52 -3.88 -18.83 -26.22
C ASP A 52 -4.63 -17.52 -25.92
N LEU A 53 -4.22 -16.75 -24.91
CA LEU A 53 -4.76 -15.39 -24.68
C LEU A 53 -3.72 -14.28 -24.82
N ALA A 54 -2.48 -14.58 -25.23
CA ALA A 54 -1.39 -13.61 -25.29
C ALA A 54 -1.00 -13.14 -26.70
N HIS A 55 -1.60 -13.68 -27.77
CA HIS A 55 -1.23 -13.30 -29.14
C HIS A 55 -2.46 -13.09 -30.03
N GLN A 56 -3.04 -11.89 -29.99
CA GLN A 56 -3.65 -11.29 -31.17
C GLN A 56 -3.31 -9.79 -31.25
N ASN A 57 -2.53 -9.47 -32.29
CA ASN A 57 -2.42 -8.22 -33.05
C ASN A 57 -1.86 -6.96 -32.39
N LEU A 58 -0.57 -6.71 -32.66
CA LEU A 58 -0.04 -5.40 -33.05
C LEU A 58 1.21 -5.62 -33.93
N SER A 59 1.04 -5.49 -35.25
CA SER A 59 2.16 -5.38 -36.19
C SER A 59 2.66 -3.92 -36.21
N PRO A 60 3.98 -3.68 -36.25
CA PRO A 60 4.55 -2.33 -36.29
C PRO A 60 4.61 -1.83 -37.74
N ALA A 61 3.94 -0.72 -38.04
CA ALA A 61 4.19 0.03 -39.26
C ALA A 61 5.41 0.93 -39.06
N GLY A 62 6.41 0.77 -39.94
CA GLY A 62 7.70 1.45 -39.87
C GLY A 62 7.60 2.96 -40.03
N VAL A 63 8.51 3.66 -39.36
CA VAL A 63 8.77 5.09 -39.53
C VAL A 63 10.12 5.21 -40.23
N GLN A 64 10.10 5.73 -41.45
CA GLN A 64 11.28 6.16 -42.20
C GLN A 64 11.83 7.45 -41.59
N ASP A 65 13.14 7.46 -41.38
CA ASP A 65 13.93 8.66 -41.08
C ASP A 65 13.78 9.70 -42.19
N SER A 66 13.48 10.94 -41.80
CA SER A 66 13.65 12.12 -42.65
C SER A 66 14.27 13.22 -41.80
N ALA A 67 15.57 13.44 -42.01
CA ALA A 67 16.28 14.59 -41.48
C ALA A 67 15.74 15.87 -42.14
N ALA A 68 15.26 16.81 -41.33
CA ALA A 68 14.93 18.16 -41.77
C ALA A 68 15.56 19.18 -40.80
N THR A 69 16.42 20.00 -41.38
CA THR A 69 17.19 21.10 -40.82
C THR A 69 16.26 22.17 -40.23
N VAL A 70 16.47 22.57 -38.96
CA VAL A 70 15.72 23.66 -38.32
C VAL A 70 16.53 24.96 -38.41
N HIS A 71 16.03 25.91 -39.20
CA HIS A 71 16.36 27.33 -39.09
C HIS A 71 15.24 28.08 -38.36
N GLY A 72 15.61 28.74 -37.26
CA GLY A 72 15.15 30.02 -36.73
C GLY A 72 13.68 30.49 -36.83
N ASN A 73 13.11 30.67 -35.63
CA ASN A 73 12.21 31.75 -35.17
C ASN A 73 10.77 31.87 -35.70
N SER A 74 9.80 31.57 -34.82
CA SER A 74 8.62 32.40 -34.46
C SER A 74 7.40 31.55 -34.07
N SER A 75 7.09 31.40 -32.77
CA SER A 75 5.71 31.07 -32.30
C SER A 75 5.56 31.03 -30.76
N ASN A 76 5.88 32.11 -30.05
CA ASN A 76 5.55 32.20 -28.61
C ASN A 76 4.05 32.48 -28.31
N ARG A 77 3.19 32.58 -29.33
CA ARG A 77 1.74 32.83 -29.16
C ARG A 77 0.88 31.57 -29.24
N ASP A 78 1.25 30.57 -30.05
CA ASP A 78 0.43 29.36 -30.24
C ASP A 78 0.54 28.37 -29.06
N ALA A 79 1.72 28.23 -28.44
CA ALA A 79 1.89 27.41 -27.24
C ALA A 79 1.02 27.90 -26.05
N SER A 80 0.76 29.22 -25.97
CA SER A 80 -0.07 29.78 -24.89
C SER A 80 -1.57 29.50 -25.07
N SER A 81 -2.02 29.31 -26.32
CA SER A 81 -3.39 28.95 -26.69
C SER A 81 -3.68 27.48 -26.39
N GLU A 82 -2.78 26.57 -26.79
CA GLU A 82 -2.93 25.13 -26.56
C GLU A 82 -2.87 24.76 -25.07
N VAL A 83 -1.98 25.40 -24.30
CA VAL A 83 -1.88 25.22 -22.84
C VAL A 83 -3.14 25.73 -22.13
N ARG A 84 -3.75 26.83 -22.60
CA ARG A 84 -5.05 27.31 -22.09
C ARG A 84 -6.18 26.34 -22.41
N GLY A 85 -6.22 25.81 -23.63
CA GLY A 85 -7.21 24.80 -24.04
C GLY A 85 -7.14 23.52 -23.20
N HIS A 86 -5.93 23.03 -22.92
CA HIS A 86 -5.71 21.86 -22.06
C HIS A 86 -6.12 22.13 -20.60
N ALA A 87 -5.80 23.31 -20.06
CA ALA A 87 -6.20 23.69 -18.71
C ALA A 87 -7.73 23.82 -18.55
N ASP A 88 -8.43 24.38 -19.54
CA ASP A 88 -9.89 24.51 -19.52
C ASP A 88 -10.59 23.15 -19.69
N GLN A 89 -10.03 22.26 -20.50
CA GLN A 89 -10.53 20.89 -20.64
C GLN A 89 -10.33 20.07 -19.37
N ALA A 90 -9.17 20.19 -18.71
CA ALA A 90 -8.91 19.55 -17.44
C ALA A 90 -9.87 20.05 -16.34
N ARG A 91 -10.14 21.36 -16.27
CA ARG A 91 -11.11 21.93 -15.33
C ARG A 91 -12.53 21.40 -15.53
N LYS A 92 -13.02 21.39 -16.78
CA LYS A 92 -14.33 20.82 -17.12
C LYS A 92 -14.42 19.33 -16.79
N SER A 93 -13.33 18.58 -16.99
CA SER A 93 -13.26 17.17 -16.62
C SER A 93 -13.36 16.96 -15.11
N VAL A 94 -12.70 17.80 -14.30
CA VAL A 94 -12.78 17.72 -12.83
C VAL A 94 -14.17 18.11 -12.33
N GLU A 95 -14.78 19.17 -12.87
CA GLU A 95 -16.13 19.59 -12.49
C GLU A 95 -17.19 18.52 -12.81
N SER A 96 -17.13 17.94 -14.01
CA SER A 96 -17.97 16.79 -14.35
C SER A 96 -17.69 15.57 -13.46
N GLY A 97 -16.44 15.37 -13.03
CA GLY A 97 -16.10 14.30 -12.10
C GLY A 97 -16.65 14.53 -10.69
N LEU A 98 -16.71 15.78 -10.22
CA LEU A 98 -17.24 16.13 -8.89
C LEU A 98 -18.73 15.84 -8.80
N SER A 99 -19.51 16.16 -9.83
CA SER A 99 -20.93 15.79 -9.87
C SER A 99 -21.16 14.28 -9.91
N LYS A 100 -20.30 13.52 -10.61
CA LYS A 100 -20.32 12.05 -10.58
C LYS A 100 -19.96 11.49 -9.19
N LEU A 101 -18.98 12.09 -8.51
CA LEU A 101 -18.59 11.70 -7.15
C LEU A 101 -19.73 11.95 -6.15
N GLU A 102 -20.37 13.12 -6.24
CA GLU A 102 -21.55 13.44 -5.43
C GLU A 102 -22.70 12.47 -5.72
N ALA A 103 -23.00 12.22 -7.00
CA ALA A 103 -24.02 11.25 -7.40
C ALA A 103 -23.72 9.83 -6.86
N LEU A 104 -22.45 9.40 -6.86
CA LEU A 104 -22.04 8.12 -6.28
C LEU A 104 -22.36 8.07 -4.78
N PHE A 105 -21.96 9.08 -4.02
CA PHE A 105 -22.15 9.11 -2.58
C PHE A 105 -23.61 9.34 -2.15
N ASN A 106 -24.45 9.85 -3.05
CA ASN A 106 -25.90 9.93 -2.89
C ASN A 106 -26.64 8.65 -3.34
N HIS A 107 -25.97 7.75 -4.06
CA HIS A 107 -26.59 6.52 -4.55
C HIS A 107 -27.05 5.60 -3.39
N PRO A 108 -28.21 4.91 -3.49
CA PRO A 108 -28.74 4.06 -2.43
C PRO A 108 -27.79 2.96 -1.93
N LEU A 109 -26.87 2.49 -2.78
CA LEU A 109 -25.83 1.51 -2.39
C LEU A 109 -24.80 2.06 -1.38
N TYR A 110 -24.68 3.38 -1.25
CA TYR A 110 -23.80 4.05 -0.29
C TYR A 110 -24.55 4.54 0.95
N ASN A 111 -25.86 4.76 0.84
CA ASN A 111 -26.74 5.24 1.91
C ASN A 111 -27.68 4.15 2.44
N LEU A 112 -27.20 2.90 2.52
CA LEU A 112 -27.97 1.82 3.13
C LEU A 112 -28.22 2.16 4.61
N PRO A 113 -29.46 2.01 5.12
CA PRO A 113 -29.76 2.25 6.52
C PRO A 113 -28.87 1.39 7.41
N CYS A 114 -28.17 2.03 8.36
CA CYS A 114 -27.37 1.35 9.35
C CYS A 114 -28.02 1.58 10.72
N PRO A 115 -28.32 0.53 11.50
CA PRO A 115 -28.80 0.73 12.87
C PRO A 115 -27.75 1.48 13.70
N PRO A 116 -28.17 2.15 14.79
CA PRO A 116 -27.22 2.76 15.73
C PRO A 116 -26.17 1.75 16.18
N ILE A 117 -24.91 2.18 16.23
CA ILE A 117 -23.78 1.32 16.59
C ILE A 117 -23.91 1.00 18.08
N PRO A 118 -24.04 -0.28 18.47
CA PRO A 118 -24.05 -0.67 19.88
C PRO A 118 -22.74 -0.28 20.57
N GLU A 119 -22.76 -0.03 21.86
CA GLU A 119 -21.55 0.44 22.54
C GLU A 119 -20.42 -0.61 22.56
N GLU A 120 -20.75 -1.90 22.58
CA GLU A 120 -19.79 -3.01 22.47
C GLU A 120 -19.05 -3.03 21.13
N ASP A 121 -19.65 -2.41 20.11
CA ASP A 121 -19.10 -2.30 18.76
C ASP A 121 -18.26 -1.03 18.58
N LEU A 122 -18.15 -0.16 19.58
CA LEU A 122 -17.19 0.95 19.59
C LEU A 122 -15.83 0.49 20.08
N LEU A 123 -14.75 0.92 19.44
CA LEU A 123 -13.39 0.50 19.81
C LEU A 123 -13.00 1.08 21.18
N LEU A 124 -13.17 2.39 21.34
CA LEU A 124 -12.86 3.15 22.54
C LEU A 124 -14.15 3.72 23.15
N LYS A 125 -14.16 3.89 24.47
CA LYS A 125 -15.24 4.52 25.21
C LYS A 125 -14.65 5.60 26.14
N VAL A 126 -15.32 6.75 26.22
CA VAL A 126 -14.98 7.78 27.21
C VAL A 126 -15.66 7.40 28.52
N ARG A 127 -14.89 7.20 29.59
CA ARG A 127 -15.47 7.02 30.94
C ARG A 127 -15.77 8.39 31.53
N PRO A 128 -17.01 8.67 31.98
CA PRO A 128 -17.30 9.90 32.72
C PRO A 128 -16.55 9.90 34.06
N GLN A 129 -16.10 11.08 34.50
CA GLN A 129 -15.24 11.28 35.68
C GLN A 129 -15.84 10.77 37.01
N VAL A 130 -17.14 10.47 37.06
CA VAL A 130 -17.86 10.09 38.29
C VAL A 130 -17.54 8.65 38.74
N GLU A 131 -17.13 7.76 37.83
CA GLU A 131 -16.81 6.35 38.18
C GLU A 131 -15.36 6.14 38.64
N ALA A 132 -14.51 7.17 38.61
CA ALA A 132 -13.11 7.06 38.99
C ALA A 132 -12.87 7.06 40.52
N SER A 133 -13.90 7.31 41.34
CA SER A 133 -13.77 7.42 42.80
C SER A 133 -14.07 6.13 43.59
N GLU A 134 -14.53 5.04 42.96
CA GLU A 134 -15.00 3.84 43.69
C GLU A 134 -14.28 2.53 43.32
N THR A 135 -12.99 2.54 43.01
CA THR A 135 -12.22 1.28 43.09
C THR A 135 -10.83 1.50 43.67
N ASN A 136 -10.58 0.73 44.73
CA ASN A 136 -9.58 0.95 45.76
C ASN A 136 -8.15 0.63 45.30
N SER A 137 -7.22 1.49 45.73
CA SER A 137 -5.83 1.25 46.15
C SER A 137 -4.89 0.34 45.33
N GLN A 138 -3.78 0.98 44.95
CA GLN A 138 -2.43 0.47 44.67
C GLN A 138 -2.06 0.21 43.20
N ILE A 139 -0.97 0.88 42.85
CA ILE A 139 -0.14 0.82 41.64
C ILE A 139 -0.54 1.84 40.55
N TRP A 140 0.50 2.58 40.14
CA TRP A 140 0.70 3.41 38.94
C TRP A 140 0.83 4.91 39.18
N SER A 141 2.10 5.29 39.04
CA SER A 141 2.73 6.61 39.05
C SER A 141 2.02 7.66 38.20
N GLU A 142 2.21 8.91 38.63
CA GLU A 142 1.80 10.14 37.96
C GLU A 142 2.14 10.14 36.46
N ASP A 143 1.12 9.98 35.63
CA ASP A 143 1.06 10.65 34.34
C ASP A 143 -0.21 11.51 34.35
N LYS A 144 -0.04 12.83 34.30
CA LYS A 144 -1.15 13.79 34.33
C LYS A 144 -1.90 13.71 33.00
N GLY A 145 -2.76 12.71 32.87
CA GLY A 145 -3.71 12.61 31.77
C GLY A 145 -4.62 13.82 31.75
N VAL A 146 -4.66 14.53 30.63
CA VAL A 146 -5.57 15.67 30.41
C VAL A 146 -7.01 15.18 30.63
N PRO A 147 -7.84 15.84 31.46
CA PRO A 147 -9.24 15.46 31.60
C PRO A 147 -9.99 15.79 30.31
N TRP A 148 -10.36 14.78 29.52
CA TRP A 148 -11.15 14.97 28.31
C TRP A 148 -12.63 15.10 28.69
N SER A 149 -13.25 16.24 28.38
CA SER A 149 -14.65 16.51 28.70
C SER A 149 -15.60 15.54 28.03
N SER A 150 -16.73 15.18 28.66
CA SER A 150 -17.77 14.32 28.07
C SER A 150 -18.44 14.88 26.80
N ASN A 151 -18.18 16.15 26.44
CA ASN A 151 -18.71 16.76 25.23
C ASN A 151 -17.82 16.45 24.02
N SER A 152 -18.26 15.52 23.16
CA SER A 152 -17.48 15.02 22.02
C SER A 152 -17.05 16.10 21.01
N GLY A 153 -17.82 17.19 20.89
CA GLY A 153 -17.54 18.29 19.95
C GLY A 153 -16.34 19.17 20.29
N SER A 154 -15.79 19.09 21.51
CA SER A 154 -14.60 19.85 21.91
C SER A 154 -13.28 19.11 21.62
N HIS A 155 -13.35 17.84 21.24
CA HIS A 155 -12.17 17.01 21.05
C HIS A 155 -11.43 17.37 19.75
N PRO A 156 -10.08 17.37 19.73
CA PRO A 156 -9.31 17.43 18.49
C PRO A 156 -9.74 16.36 17.47
N PRO A 157 -9.66 16.67 16.16
CA PRO A 157 -10.16 15.80 15.10
C PRO A 157 -9.60 14.37 15.10
N TRP A 158 -8.34 14.20 15.50
CA TRP A 158 -7.74 12.86 15.58
C TRP A 158 -8.37 11.99 16.66
N LEU A 159 -8.80 12.58 17.79
CA LEU A 159 -9.46 11.81 18.85
C LEU A 159 -10.89 11.48 18.45
N GLN A 160 -11.62 12.42 17.83
CA GLN A 160 -12.94 12.13 17.29
C GLN A 160 -12.89 10.95 16.30
N PHE A 161 -11.87 10.90 15.44
CA PHE A 161 -11.61 9.74 14.59
C PHE A 161 -11.40 8.46 15.41
N HIS A 162 -10.54 8.47 16.44
CA HIS A 162 -10.31 7.29 17.28
C HIS A 162 -11.57 6.79 17.99
N LEU A 163 -12.39 7.71 18.50
CA LEU A 163 -13.67 7.40 19.17
C LEU A 163 -14.74 6.91 18.18
N GLY A 164 -14.66 7.31 16.91
CA GLY A 164 -15.57 6.90 15.86
C GLY A 164 -15.29 5.51 15.26
N ILE A 165 -14.15 4.88 15.58
CA ILE A 165 -13.82 3.54 15.07
C ILE A 165 -14.79 2.51 15.67
N SER A 166 -15.46 1.75 14.81
CA SER A 166 -16.39 0.69 15.20
C SER A 166 -15.96 -0.69 14.71
N ARG A 167 -16.72 -1.74 15.06
CA ARG A 167 -16.51 -3.13 14.62
C ARG A 167 -16.47 -3.29 13.10
N TRP A 168 -17.10 -2.38 12.36
CA TRP A 168 -17.39 -2.58 10.93
C TRP A 168 -16.65 -1.62 10.00
N GLN A 169 -16.10 -0.51 10.53
CA GLN A 169 -15.43 0.52 9.73
C GLN A 169 -14.52 1.41 10.60
N LEU A 170 -13.51 2.03 9.97
CA LEU A 170 -12.66 3.03 10.63
C LEU A 170 -13.33 4.39 10.80
N TYR A 171 -14.19 4.75 9.86
CA TYR A 171 -14.92 6.02 9.85
C TYR A 171 -16.25 5.82 9.11
N PRO A 172 -17.30 6.62 9.41
CA PRO A 172 -18.57 6.53 8.72
C PRO A 172 -18.52 7.12 7.30
N HIS A 173 -19.51 6.79 6.47
CA HIS A 173 -19.62 7.31 5.10
C HIS A 173 -19.74 8.84 5.07
N GLN A 174 -20.66 9.37 5.87
CA GLN A 174 -20.83 10.81 6.09
C GLN A 174 -20.22 11.16 7.46
N ASP A 175 -18.90 11.30 7.49
CA ASP A 175 -18.16 11.67 8.70
C ASP A 175 -17.99 13.20 8.78
N PRO A 176 -18.68 13.91 9.69
CA PRO A 176 -18.52 15.36 9.86
C PRO A 176 -17.12 15.76 10.32
N ASN A 177 -16.35 14.84 10.91
CA ASN A 177 -14.99 15.09 11.38
C ASN A 177 -13.93 14.94 10.27
N MET A 178 -14.27 14.33 9.13
CA MET A 178 -13.31 14.02 8.08
C MET A 178 -12.61 15.28 7.53
N GLU A 179 -13.35 16.34 7.24
CA GLU A 179 -12.78 17.58 6.72
C GLU A 179 -11.83 18.23 7.74
N LEU A 180 -12.23 18.28 9.01
CA LEU A 180 -11.40 18.83 10.08
C LEU A 180 -10.10 18.04 10.27
N LEU A 181 -10.19 16.70 10.19
CA LEU A 181 -9.01 15.83 10.26
C LEU A 181 -8.08 16.04 9.07
N VAL A 182 -8.62 16.14 7.86
CA VAL A 182 -7.83 16.42 6.64
C VAL A 182 -7.12 17.76 6.76
N GLN A 183 -7.83 18.81 7.18
CA GLN A 183 -7.25 20.14 7.40
C GLN A 183 -6.16 20.12 8.46
N GLN A 184 -6.36 19.40 9.58
CA GLN A 184 -5.34 19.21 10.60
C GLN A 184 -4.07 18.60 10.01
N LEU A 185 -4.18 17.46 9.32
CA LEU A 185 -3.01 16.76 8.76
C LEU A 185 -2.27 17.64 7.75
N ALA A 186 -3.01 18.36 6.90
CA ALA A 186 -2.45 19.17 5.83
C ALA A 186 -1.77 20.46 6.31
N LYS A 187 -2.32 21.13 7.35
CA LYS A 187 -1.95 22.52 7.67
C LYS A 187 -1.42 22.73 9.08
N HIS A 188 -1.76 21.89 10.07
CA HIS A 188 -1.30 22.15 11.44
C HIS A 188 0.22 22.06 11.54
N ARG A 189 0.79 22.92 12.37
CA ARG A 189 2.24 22.96 12.66
C ARG A 189 2.70 21.60 13.18
N ILE A 190 3.80 21.09 12.63
CA ILE A 190 4.49 19.91 13.17
C ILE A 190 5.42 20.38 14.30
N VAL A 191 5.35 19.73 15.46
CA VAL A 191 6.16 20.08 16.65
C VAL A 191 7.23 19.05 16.97
N SER A 192 7.12 17.85 16.41
CA SER A 192 8.14 16.80 16.51
C SER A 192 8.05 15.89 15.31
N ALA A 193 9.21 15.44 14.83
CA ALA A 193 9.33 14.43 13.79
C ALA A 193 10.40 13.42 14.20
N VAL A 194 10.04 12.15 14.33
CA VAL A 194 10.99 11.08 14.74
C VAL A 194 10.88 9.92 13.77
N GLN A 195 11.96 9.17 13.59
CA GLN A 195 11.89 8.04 12.68
C GLN A 195 11.20 6.83 13.33
N LYS A 196 10.30 6.19 12.58
CA LYS A 196 9.69 4.94 13.05
C LYS A 196 10.74 3.83 13.15
N SER A 197 10.80 3.16 14.29
CA SER A 197 11.69 2.01 14.51
C SER A 197 11.22 0.78 13.71
N GLY A 198 12.18 -0.04 13.27
CA GLY A 198 11.94 -1.32 12.62
C GLY A 198 11.29 -1.26 11.23
N GLY A 199 11.24 -0.09 10.59
CA GLY A 199 10.69 0.08 9.24
C GLY A 199 11.63 -0.46 8.15
N THR A 200 11.05 -1.07 7.11
CA THR A 200 11.81 -1.50 5.92
C THR A 200 12.31 -0.32 5.11
N GLN A 201 11.44 0.68 4.86
CA GLN A 201 11.78 1.93 4.18
C GLN A 201 11.58 3.14 5.11
N LEU A 202 11.97 4.33 4.65
CA LEU A 202 11.92 5.57 5.40
C LEU A 202 10.48 5.96 5.75
N LYS A 203 10.17 6.00 7.06
CA LYS A 203 8.88 6.45 7.60
C LYS A 203 9.15 7.30 8.84
N LEU A 204 8.47 8.44 8.97
CA LEU A 204 8.55 9.30 10.16
C LEU A 204 7.21 9.28 10.90
N VAL A 205 7.26 9.46 12.21
CA VAL A 205 6.09 9.78 13.03
C VAL A 205 6.16 11.28 13.31
N MET A 206 5.14 12.00 12.86
CA MET A 206 4.99 13.44 13.06
C MET A 206 3.96 13.71 14.13
N SER A 207 4.29 14.58 15.08
CA SER A 207 3.39 14.97 16.17
C SER A 207 2.94 16.42 16.01
N PHE A 208 1.69 16.68 16.36
CA PHE A 208 1.04 17.99 16.35
C PHE A 208 0.87 18.55 17.77
N PRO A 209 0.66 19.88 17.95
CA PRO A 209 0.48 20.50 19.27
C PRO A 209 -0.65 19.92 20.10
N ASN A 210 -1.68 19.38 19.45
CA ASN A 210 -2.84 18.76 20.09
C ASN A 210 -2.64 17.26 20.37
N TYR A 211 -1.39 16.79 20.47
CA TYR A 211 -0.97 15.40 20.72
C TYR A 211 -1.31 14.40 19.61
N GLY A 212 -2.01 14.83 18.55
CA GLY A 212 -2.26 13.98 17.40
C GLY A 212 -0.96 13.57 16.71
N GLN A 213 -0.95 12.39 16.12
CA GLN A 213 0.20 11.87 15.37
C GLN A 213 -0.20 11.43 13.97
N ALA A 214 0.73 11.52 13.04
CA ALA A 214 0.61 11.02 11.68
C ALA A 214 1.86 10.26 11.24
N LEU A 215 1.64 9.20 10.45
CA LEU A 215 2.70 8.50 9.75
C LEU A 215 3.01 9.24 8.45
N PHE A 216 4.25 9.70 8.34
CA PHE A 216 4.79 10.36 7.17
C PHE A 216 5.53 9.36 6.28
N LYS A 217 5.20 9.37 4.98
CA LYS A 217 6.00 8.72 3.93
C LYS A 217 6.37 9.77 2.87
N PRO A 218 7.66 9.99 2.58
CA PRO A 218 8.10 10.99 1.62
C PRO A 218 7.88 10.51 0.18
N MET A 219 7.85 11.47 -0.75
CA MET A 219 8.05 11.19 -2.16
C MET A 219 9.43 10.57 -2.40
N LYS A 220 9.44 9.40 -3.06
CA LYS A 220 10.66 8.65 -3.43
C LYS A 220 10.79 8.39 -4.93
N GLN A 221 9.69 8.52 -5.66
CA GLN A 221 9.63 8.29 -7.11
C GLN A 221 8.73 9.36 -7.71
N GLU A 222 9.02 9.75 -8.95
CA GLU A 222 8.21 10.71 -9.69
C GLU A 222 6.82 10.15 -10.03
N ARG A 223 5.86 11.05 -10.27
CA ARG A 223 4.44 10.68 -10.47
C ARG A 223 4.18 9.87 -11.73
N ASP A 224 4.96 10.13 -12.78
CA ASP A 224 4.82 9.49 -14.10
C ASP A 224 5.81 8.34 -14.30
N GLU A 225 6.68 8.09 -13.33
CA GLU A 225 7.65 7.00 -13.40
C GLU A 225 7.00 5.66 -13.04
N GLU A 226 7.31 4.61 -13.81
CA GLU A 226 6.90 3.24 -13.49
C GLU A 226 8.03 2.45 -12.82
N THR A 227 7.69 1.59 -11.86
CA THR A 227 8.61 0.61 -11.28
C THR A 227 9.21 -0.24 -12.40
N ASN A 228 10.54 -0.28 -12.49
CA ASN A 228 11.27 -1.13 -13.44
C ASN A 228 10.74 -2.58 -13.41
N TYR A 229 10.44 -3.15 -14.59
CA TYR A 229 9.88 -4.50 -14.74
C TYR A 229 10.71 -5.63 -14.12
N ASN A 230 12.02 -5.44 -14.02
CA ASN A 230 12.95 -6.40 -13.45
C ASN A 230 12.96 -6.39 -11.91
N LEU A 231 12.37 -5.37 -11.28
CA LEU A 231 12.25 -5.33 -9.82
C LEU A 231 11.17 -6.30 -9.32
N TYR A 232 11.57 -7.12 -8.36
CA TYR A 232 10.64 -7.93 -7.57
C TYR A 232 9.77 -7.02 -6.69
N TYR A 233 8.55 -7.48 -6.40
CA TYR A 233 7.57 -6.76 -5.57
C TYR A 233 8.11 -6.32 -4.20
N PHE A 234 9.02 -7.09 -3.58
CA PHE A 234 9.63 -6.77 -2.28
C PHE A 234 10.79 -5.76 -2.36
N SER A 235 11.25 -5.43 -3.57
CA SER A 235 12.25 -4.39 -3.88
C SER A 235 11.63 -3.11 -4.44
N ASP A 236 10.30 -3.06 -4.60
CA ASP A 236 9.62 -1.85 -5.04
C ASP A 236 9.72 -0.72 -4.00
N PHE A 237 9.62 0.53 -4.45
CA PHE A 237 9.61 1.70 -3.57
C PHE A 237 8.24 1.91 -2.93
N GLU A 238 8.22 2.42 -1.70
CA GLU A 238 7.01 3.01 -1.13
C GLU A 238 6.84 4.44 -1.64
N ARG A 239 5.61 4.82 -1.97
CA ARG A 239 5.23 6.11 -2.56
C ARG A 239 4.21 6.82 -1.69
N HIS A 240 4.32 8.14 -1.59
CA HIS A 240 3.33 8.96 -0.91
C HIS A 240 1.98 8.97 -1.64
N ASN A 241 2.01 9.15 -2.97
CA ASN A 241 0.80 9.21 -3.78
C ASN A 241 -0.01 7.91 -3.72
N ALA A 242 0.65 6.77 -3.58
CA ALA A 242 0.01 5.47 -3.40
C ALA A 242 -0.79 5.36 -2.10
N GLU A 243 -0.28 5.87 -0.97
CA GLU A 243 -1.03 5.87 0.30
C GLU A 243 -2.27 6.75 0.23
N ILE A 244 -2.13 7.95 -0.36
CA ILE A 244 -3.24 8.89 -0.51
C ILE A 244 -4.29 8.30 -1.47
N ALA A 245 -3.86 7.82 -2.64
CA ALA A 245 -4.76 7.21 -3.60
C ALA A 245 -5.44 5.95 -3.08
N ALA A 246 -4.76 5.13 -2.29
CA ALA A 246 -5.39 3.97 -1.66
C ALA A 246 -6.53 4.41 -0.74
N PHE A 247 -6.33 5.42 0.12
CA PHE A 247 -7.39 5.95 0.99
C PHE A 247 -8.63 6.42 0.20
N HIS A 248 -8.43 7.21 -0.86
CA HIS A 248 -9.53 7.67 -1.70
C HIS A 248 -10.24 6.52 -2.42
N LEU A 249 -9.50 5.53 -2.94
CA LEU A 249 -10.07 4.36 -3.60
C LEU A 249 -10.87 3.47 -2.64
N ASP A 250 -10.34 3.22 -1.43
CA ASP A 250 -11.03 2.48 -0.36
C ASP A 250 -12.34 3.16 0.07
N ARG A 251 -12.36 4.50 0.10
CA ARG A 251 -13.56 5.31 0.33
C ARG A 251 -14.56 5.18 -0.82
N ILE A 252 -14.10 5.26 -2.07
CA ILE A 252 -14.93 5.10 -3.28
C ILE A 252 -15.55 3.70 -3.36
N LEU A 253 -14.81 2.65 -3.03
CA LEU A 253 -15.33 1.28 -2.95
C LEU A 253 -16.27 1.07 -1.75
N GLY A 254 -16.31 2.04 -0.83
CA GLY A 254 -17.13 2.05 0.37
C GLY A 254 -16.71 0.96 1.36
N TYR A 255 -15.41 0.70 1.44
CA TYR A 255 -14.80 -0.21 2.41
C TYR A 255 -14.57 0.49 3.75
N ARG A 256 -13.95 1.68 3.74
CA ARG A 256 -13.67 2.51 4.93
C ARG A 256 -12.76 1.79 5.93
N ARG A 257 -11.65 1.26 5.42
CA ARG A 257 -10.70 0.36 6.11
C ARG A 257 -9.25 0.84 6.05
N ILE A 258 -8.97 1.94 5.35
CA ILE A 258 -7.68 2.65 5.34
C ILE A 258 -7.77 3.89 6.22
N PRO A 259 -6.85 4.13 7.17
CA PRO A 259 -6.81 5.39 7.93
C PRO A 259 -6.73 6.60 6.99
N PRO A 260 -7.43 7.72 7.29
CA PRO A 260 -7.32 8.95 6.50
C PRO A 260 -5.87 9.34 6.20
N ALA A 261 -5.55 9.46 4.91
CA ALA A 261 -4.22 9.78 4.41
C ALA A 261 -4.29 10.97 3.45
N VAL A 262 -3.46 11.97 3.71
CA VAL A 262 -3.55 13.29 3.06
C VAL A 262 -2.19 13.73 2.55
N GLY A 263 -2.17 14.38 1.39
CA GLY A 263 -0.98 15.02 0.87
C GLY A 263 -0.57 16.28 1.63
N ARG A 264 0.73 16.44 1.87
CA ARG A 264 1.32 17.68 2.38
C ARG A 264 2.65 17.97 1.70
N LEU A 265 2.87 19.25 1.40
CA LEU A 265 4.20 19.77 1.06
C LEU A 265 4.89 20.18 2.36
N VAL A 266 5.90 19.41 2.76
CA VAL A 266 6.60 19.56 4.05
C VAL A 266 7.91 20.31 3.84
N ASP A 267 8.15 21.35 4.64
CA ASP A 267 9.46 22.01 4.70
C ASP A 267 10.43 21.13 5.50
N VAL A 268 11.35 20.46 4.81
CA VAL A 268 12.27 19.49 5.44
C VAL A 268 13.19 20.12 6.50
N VAL A 269 13.41 21.43 6.45
CA VAL A 269 14.21 22.14 7.45
C VAL A 269 13.35 22.48 8.65
N LYS A 270 12.26 23.22 8.42
CA LYS A 270 11.43 23.77 9.51
C LYS A 270 10.60 22.70 10.22
N GLU A 271 10.12 21.71 9.47
CA GLU A 271 9.13 20.74 9.95
C GLU A 271 9.70 19.34 10.19
N ILE A 272 10.98 19.11 9.86
CA ILE A 272 11.68 17.86 10.18
C ILE A 272 12.99 18.15 10.91
N LYS A 273 13.98 18.74 10.24
CA LYS A 273 15.34 18.92 10.78
C LYS A 273 15.37 19.70 12.10
N ASN A 274 14.60 20.79 12.20
CA ASN A 274 14.63 21.68 13.36
C ASN A 274 13.77 21.19 14.53
N VAL A 275 12.87 20.23 14.29
CA VAL A 275 11.92 19.72 15.30
C VAL A 275 12.19 18.27 15.70
N THR A 276 13.13 17.59 15.05
CA THR A 276 13.50 16.21 15.42
C THR A 276 14.32 16.17 16.71
N THR A 277 13.88 15.36 17.66
CA THR A 277 14.67 14.97 18.83
C THR A 277 15.46 13.67 18.58
N ASP A 278 15.21 12.98 17.47
CA ASP A 278 15.91 11.77 17.08
C ASP A 278 17.29 12.11 16.51
N ARG A 279 18.33 11.87 17.32
CA ARG A 279 19.74 12.09 16.95
C ARG A 279 20.18 11.25 15.76
N LYS A 280 19.59 10.06 15.53
CA LYS A 280 19.95 9.20 14.41
C LYS A 280 19.45 9.82 13.11
N LEU A 281 18.19 10.25 13.08
CA LEU A 281 17.61 10.96 11.95
C LEU A 281 18.35 12.28 11.67
N ALA A 282 18.59 13.09 12.71
CA ALA A 282 19.23 14.40 12.60
C ALA A 282 20.61 14.35 11.92
N ARG A 283 21.39 13.27 12.16
CA ARG A 283 22.72 13.08 11.56
C ARG A 283 22.70 12.75 10.07
N THR A 284 21.55 12.40 9.51
CA THR A 284 21.43 12.02 8.09
C THR A 284 21.19 13.20 7.16
N PHE A 285 21.00 14.40 7.72
CA PHE A 285 20.77 15.61 6.92
C PHE A 285 22.05 16.12 6.28
N PHE A 286 21.97 16.50 5.01
CA PHE A 286 23.06 17.13 4.26
C PHE A 286 22.50 18.09 3.20
N THR A 287 23.38 18.90 2.61
CA THR A 287 23.04 19.78 1.48
C THR A 287 23.56 19.13 0.20
N SER A 288 22.72 18.99 -0.81
CA SER A 288 23.11 18.42 -2.10
C SER A 288 24.00 19.38 -2.91
N PRO A 289 24.68 18.90 -3.97
CA PRO A 289 25.47 19.76 -4.85
C PRO A 289 24.68 20.90 -5.52
N VAL A 290 23.35 20.78 -5.61
CA VAL A 290 22.46 21.81 -6.17
C VAL A 290 21.78 22.69 -5.09
N GLY A 291 22.23 22.59 -3.84
CA GLY A 291 21.77 23.44 -2.74
C GLY A 291 20.47 22.99 -2.05
N SER A 292 19.87 21.86 -2.44
CA SER A 292 18.70 21.30 -1.76
C SER A 292 19.07 20.66 -0.43
N VAL A 293 18.17 20.74 0.56
CA VAL A 293 18.34 20.01 1.82
C VAL A 293 17.79 18.60 1.68
N CYS A 294 18.62 17.60 1.99
CA CYS A 294 18.31 16.19 1.85
C CYS A 294 18.49 15.44 3.16
N PHE A 295 17.81 14.30 3.29
CA PHE A 295 18.03 13.34 4.37
C PHE A 295 17.65 11.92 3.91
N TYR A 296 18.22 10.90 4.53
CA TYR A 296 17.96 9.50 4.18
C TYR A 296 17.50 8.64 5.35
N GLY A 297 17.63 9.08 6.60
CA GLY A 297 17.23 8.32 7.78
C GLY A 297 17.98 6.98 7.95
N LEU A 298 17.40 6.04 8.70
CA LEU A 298 18.01 4.78 9.11
C LEU A 298 17.02 3.60 9.02
N CYS A 299 16.84 3.06 7.82
CA CYS A 299 15.99 1.90 7.57
C CYS A 299 16.78 0.82 6.83
N SER A 300 16.20 -0.37 6.64
CA SER A 300 16.94 -1.47 6.02
C SER A 300 17.07 -1.33 4.50
N TYR A 301 16.12 -0.68 3.83
CA TYR A 301 16.07 -0.56 2.36
C TYR A 301 16.04 0.93 1.97
N TYR A 302 16.95 1.34 1.08
CA TYR A 302 16.94 2.67 0.47
C TYR A 302 17.05 3.84 1.47
N CYS A 303 17.82 3.65 2.55
CA CYS A 303 18.22 4.68 3.51
C CYS A 303 19.75 4.88 3.47
N SER A 304 20.24 5.40 2.35
CA SER A 304 21.64 5.81 2.14
C SER A 304 21.68 7.16 1.41
N THR A 305 22.86 7.79 1.32
CA THR A 305 23.04 9.05 0.58
C THR A 305 22.55 8.98 -0.87
N GLU A 306 22.76 7.83 -1.54
CA GLU A 306 22.31 7.57 -2.91
C GLU A 306 20.79 7.52 -3.08
N HIS A 307 20.06 7.24 -1.99
CA HIS A 307 18.60 7.11 -1.97
C HIS A 307 17.94 8.16 -1.07
N ALA A 308 18.64 9.26 -0.80
CA ALA A 308 18.16 10.35 0.02
C ALA A 308 16.94 11.02 -0.61
N VAL A 309 16.03 11.48 0.23
CA VAL A 309 14.92 12.33 -0.20
C VAL A 309 15.31 13.79 0.01
N CYS A 310 15.02 14.63 -0.98
CA CYS A 310 15.48 16.01 -1.05
C CYS A 310 14.30 16.95 -1.23
N GLY A 311 14.36 18.11 -0.57
CA GLY A 311 13.43 19.20 -0.87
C GLY A 311 13.75 19.91 -2.19
N HIS A 312 12.80 20.68 -2.70
CA HIS A 312 13.00 21.56 -3.87
C HIS A 312 12.62 23.02 -3.56
N PRO A 313 13.55 23.85 -3.04
CA PRO A 313 14.80 23.46 -2.39
C PRO A 313 14.59 22.89 -0.98
N THR A 314 13.49 23.24 -0.32
CA THR A 314 13.12 22.73 1.02
C THR A 314 11.78 22.02 1.08
N GLY A 315 10.87 22.27 0.12
CA GLY A 315 9.58 21.58 0.06
C GLY A 315 9.74 20.15 -0.44
N LEU A 316 9.25 19.17 0.32
CA LEU A 316 9.19 17.76 -0.04
C LEU A 316 7.73 17.29 0.04
N GLU A 317 7.22 16.72 -1.04
CA GLU A 317 5.89 16.12 -1.01
C GLU A 317 5.89 14.84 -0.16
N ALA A 318 4.79 14.63 0.56
CA ALA A 318 4.61 13.46 1.39
C ALA A 318 3.14 13.13 1.65
N SER A 319 2.90 11.91 2.08
CA SER A 319 1.61 11.46 2.62
C SER A 319 1.68 11.49 4.14
N LEU A 320 0.64 12.05 4.75
CA LEU A 320 0.39 11.98 6.19
C LEU A 320 -0.86 11.14 6.43
N ALA A 321 -0.67 9.93 6.95
CA ALA A 321 -1.75 9.06 7.40
C ALA A 321 -1.97 9.26 8.90
N VAL A 322 -3.19 9.52 9.34
CA VAL A 322 -3.50 9.61 10.78
C VAL A 322 -3.08 8.30 11.49
N MET A 323 -2.42 8.42 12.63
CA MET A 323 -2.06 7.24 13.42
C MET A 323 -3.34 6.62 14.00
N LEU A 324 -3.44 5.29 13.93
CA LEU A 324 -4.43 4.54 14.70
C LEU A 324 -4.16 4.68 16.20
N PRO A 325 -5.14 4.39 17.08
CA PRO A 325 -4.92 4.42 18.52
C PRO A 325 -3.70 3.60 18.92
N ASP A 326 -3.02 4.07 19.96
CA ASP A 326 -1.82 3.40 20.48
C ASP A 326 -2.15 1.96 20.88
N LEU A 327 -1.17 1.06 20.72
CA LEU A 327 -1.35 -0.37 21.00
C LEU A 327 -1.64 -0.64 22.49
N SER A 328 -1.27 0.27 23.39
CA SER A 328 -1.64 0.22 24.81
C SER A 328 -3.14 0.43 25.05
N LEU A 329 -3.81 1.20 24.18
CA LEU A 329 -5.24 1.49 24.26
C LEU A 329 -6.07 0.51 23.42
N ALA A 330 -5.62 0.22 22.20
CA ALA A 330 -6.32 -0.66 21.27
C ALA A 330 -5.34 -1.64 20.62
N LYS A 331 -5.21 -2.83 21.24
CA LYS A 331 -4.39 -3.91 20.69
C LYS A 331 -4.89 -4.34 19.30
N ARG A 332 -3.92 -4.56 18.42
CA ARG A 332 -4.14 -5.07 17.06
C ARG A 332 -3.45 -6.41 16.90
N ARG A 333 -4.14 -7.33 16.23
CA ARG A 333 -3.59 -8.63 15.87
C ARG A 333 -3.15 -8.61 14.42
N SER A 334 -1.90 -8.96 14.17
CA SER A 334 -1.36 -9.17 12.83
C SER A 334 -1.64 -10.60 12.37
N TRP A 335 -2.16 -10.73 11.15
CA TRP A 335 -2.47 -12.00 10.51
C TRP A 335 -1.63 -12.17 9.26
N ARG A 336 -1.00 -13.33 9.12
CA ARG A 336 -0.31 -13.70 7.89
C ARG A 336 -1.32 -13.96 6.78
N SER A 337 -1.15 -13.29 5.64
CA SER A 337 -1.97 -13.53 4.45
C SER A 337 -1.81 -14.99 3.98
N PRO A 338 -2.91 -15.73 3.66
CA PRO A 338 -2.80 -17.07 3.12
C PRO A 338 -2.15 -17.06 1.74
N TRP A 339 -2.43 -16.03 0.95
CA TRP A 339 -1.81 -15.78 -0.35
C TRP A 339 -0.54 -14.92 -0.26
N ARG A 340 0.11 -14.87 0.91
CA ARG A 340 1.44 -14.25 1.02
C ARG A 340 2.37 -14.89 -0.01
N ARG A 341 3.04 -14.05 -0.80
CA ARG A 341 4.08 -14.46 -1.76
C ARG A 341 5.28 -15.09 -1.05
N SER A 342 6.20 -15.68 -1.81
CA SER A 342 7.36 -16.39 -1.24
C SER A 342 8.39 -15.46 -0.60
N TYR A 343 8.50 -14.20 -1.05
CA TYR A 343 9.62 -13.30 -0.77
C TYR A 343 10.96 -13.94 -1.14
N SER A 344 10.96 -14.64 -2.28
CA SER A 344 12.11 -15.35 -2.81
C SER A 344 12.19 -15.13 -4.32
N ARG A 345 13.42 -15.14 -4.84
CA ARG A 345 13.70 -15.03 -6.28
C ARG A 345 13.51 -16.37 -7.03
N SER A 346 13.56 -17.49 -6.31
CA SER A 346 13.55 -18.83 -6.89
C SER A 346 12.42 -19.73 -6.39
N LYS A 347 11.82 -19.42 -5.23
CA LYS A 347 10.74 -20.24 -4.66
C LYS A 347 9.37 -19.69 -5.06
N LEU A 348 8.49 -20.59 -5.50
CA LEU A 348 7.06 -20.33 -5.64
C LEU A 348 6.34 -20.52 -4.29
N ALA A 349 5.28 -19.77 -4.07
CA ALA A 349 4.36 -19.95 -2.97
C ALA A 349 3.40 -21.13 -3.23
N LYS A 350 2.85 -21.71 -2.15
CA LYS A 350 1.96 -22.89 -2.26
C LYS A 350 0.72 -22.62 -3.12
N TRP A 351 0.19 -21.41 -3.07
CA TRP A 351 -1.01 -21.03 -3.84
C TRP A 351 -0.71 -20.84 -5.34
N GLU A 352 0.55 -20.67 -5.73
CA GLU A 352 0.97 -20.56 -7.13
C GLU A 352 1.05 -21.94 -7.80
N THR A 353 1.27 -23.00 -7.02
CA THR A 353 1.44 -24.37 -7.55
C THR A 353 0.23 -25.28 -7.29
N GLN A 354 -0.65 -24.94 -6.35
CA GLN A 354 -1.80 -25.77 -5.96
C GLN A 354 -3.11 -25.18 -6.49
N SER A 355 -3.72 -25.85 -7.47
CA SER A 355 -5.00 -25.40 -8.08
C SER A 355 -6.18 -25.38 -7.09
N ASN A 356 -6.19 -26.27 -6.08
CA ASN A 356 -7.24 -26.35 -5.07
C ASN A 356 -6.90 -25.63 -3.75
N TYR A 357 -5.93 -24.72 -3.75
CA TYR A 357 -5.42 -24.07 -2.53
C TYR A 357 -6.53 -23.43 -1.68
N CYS A 358 -7.48 -22.73 -2.31
CA CYS A 358 -8.57 -22.09 -1.57
C CYS A 358 -9.48 -23.08 -0.82
N ALA A 359 -9.67 -24.31 -1.31
CA ALA A 359 -10.48 -25.31 -0.62
C ALA A 359 -9.90 -25.66 0.76
N LYS A 360 -8.57 -25.62 0.90
CA LYS A 360 -7.89 -25.77 2.19
C LYS A 360 -8.05 -24.52 3.05
N VAL A 361 -7.92 -23.33 2.47
CA VAL A 361 -8.10 -22.06 3.20
C VAL A 361 -9.51 -21.97 3.79
N LYS A 362 -10.55 -22.32 3.02
CA LYS A 362 -11.96 -22.37 3.46
C LYS A 362 -12.21 -23.27 4.67
N LYS A 363 -11.30 -24.21 4.99
CA LYS A 363 -11.39 -25.10 6.15
C LYS A 363 -10.47 -24.68 7.31
N THR A 364 -9.67 -23.62 7.12
CA THR A 364 -8.65 -23.19 8.07
C THR A 364 -9.15 -21.97 8.86
N PRO A 365 -9.16 -22.00 10.20
CA PRO A 365 -9.43 -20.81 11.01
C PRO A 365 -8.47 -19.66 10.71
N PRO A 366 -8.93 -18.40 10.66
CA PRO A 366 -10.30 -17.92 10.88
C PRO A 366 -11.15 -17.82 9.58
N TYR A 367 -10.73 -18.41 8.46
CA TYR A 367 -11.39 -18.26 7.15
C TYR A 367 -12.57 -19.22 6.94
N ASN A 368 -12.75 -20.18 7.84
CA ASN A 368 -13.82 -21.17 7.81
C ASN A 368 -15.17 -20.63 8.31
N GLU A 369 -15.18 -19.48 8.99
CA GLU A 369 -16.36 -18.93 9.66
C GLU A 369 -16.53 -17.42 9.38
N GLY A 370 -17.77 -16.95 9.55
CA GLY A 370 -18.12 -15.53 9.45
C GLY A 370 -17.82 -14.89 8.09
N THR A 371 -17.40 -13.62 8.14
CA THR A 371 -17.13 -12.79 6.95
C THR A 371 -15.67 -12.80 6.53
N ARG A 372 -14.77 -13.41 7.31
CA ARG A 372 -13.32 -13.26 7.15
C ARG A 372 -12.81 -13.51 5.73
N LEU A 373 -13.30 -14.57 5.09
CA LEU A 373 -12.90 -14.88 3.72
C LEU A 373 -13.33 -13.80 2.74
N VAL A 374 -14.57 -13.30 2.84
CA VAL A 374 -15.06 -12.25 1.93
C VAL A 374 -14.50 -10.87 2.26
N ASP A 375 -14.13 -10.61 3.52
CA ASP A 375 -13.34 -9.42 3.88
C ASP A 375 -11.96 -9.44 3.24
N PHE A 376 -11.33 -10.63 3.16
CA PHE A 376 -10.08 -10.81 2.45
C PHE A 376 -10.24 -10.59 0.94
N MET A 377 -11.38 -11.00 0.35
CA MET A 377 -11.66 -10.76 -1.08
C MET A 377 -11.82 -9.28 -1.41
N ASP A 378 -12.42 -8.48 -0.52
CA ASP A 378 -12.47 -7.02 -0.69
C ASP A 378 -11.05 -6.42 -0.73
N MET A 379 -10.17 -6.86 0.18
CA MET A 379 -8.77 -6.41 0.22
C MET A 379 -8.00 -6.82 -1.05
N VAL A 380 -8.25 -8.03 -1.56
CA VAL A 380 -7.66 -8.53 -2.82
C VAL A 380 -8.11 -7.69 -4.02
N ILE A 381 -9.39 -7.33 -4.09
CA ILE A 381 -9.92 -6.47 -5.15
C ILE A 381 -9.28 -5.08 -5.08
N LEU A 382 -9.20 -4.50 -3.88
CA LEU A 382 -8.48 -3.23 -3.67
C LEU A 382 -7.03 -3.34 -4.16
N ASP A 383 -6.29 -4.32 -3.67
CA ASP A 383 -4.87 -4.56 -4.00
C ASP A 383 -4.70 -4.78 -5.52
N PHE A 384 -5.60 -5.48 -6.21
CA PHE A 384 -5.52 -5.66 -7.66
C PHE A 384 -5.77 -4.36 -8.42
N LEU A 385 -6.81 -3.59 -8.07
CA LEU A 385 -7.11 -2.31 -8.71
C LEU A 385 -5.91 -1.35 -8.63
N MET A 386 -5.24 -1.31 -7.48
CA MET A 386 -4.07 -0.47 -7.27
C MET A 386 -2.73 -1.15 -7.60
N SER A 387 -2.74 -2.40 -8.05
CA SER A 387 -1.54 -3.21 -8.36
C SER A 387 -0.56 -3.37 -7.18
N ASN A 388 -1.05 -3.49 -5.96
CA ASN A 388 -0.25 -3.77 -4.77
C ASN A 388 0.01 -5.27 -4.61
N MET A 389 1.26 -5.69 -4.81
CA MET A 389 1.66 -7.09 -4.69
C MET A 389 2.14 -7.49 -3.29
N ASP A 390 2.31 -6.53 -2.37
CA ASP A 390 3.06 -6.72 -1.12
C ASP A 390 2.17 -6.95 0.11
N ARG A 391 0.94 -7.44 -0.08
CA ARG A 391 0.02 -7.80 1.00
C ARG A 391 0.43 -9.09 1.73
N HIS A 392 1.53 -9.04 2.47
CA HIS A 392 1.99 -10.20 3.24
C HIS A 392 1.21 -10.44 4.52
N HIS A 393 0.69 -9.37 5.13
CA HIS A 393 -0.06 -9.41 6.38
C HIS A 393 -1.23 -8.43 6.31
N TYR A 394 -2.18 -8.61 7.20
CA TYR A 394 -3.25 -7.65 7.49
C TYR A 394 -3.48 -7.60 9.00
N GLU A 395 -4.15 -6.56 9.48
CA GLU A 395 -4.42 -6.38 10.91
C GLU A 395 -5.92 -6.37 11.21
N THR A 396 -6.28 -6.72 12.45
CA THR A 396 -7.62 -6.54 13.02
C THR A 396 -7.50 -5.98 14.43
N PHE A 397 -8.52 -5.26 14.92
CA PHE A 397 -8.59 -4.90 16.34
C PHE A 397 -8.94 -6.13 17.18
N GLU A 398 -8.14 -6.41 18.21
CA GLU A 398 -8.33 -7.60 19.06
C GLU A 398 -9.66 -7.57 19.81
N LYS A 399 -10.11 -6.38 20.23
CA LYS A 399 -11.37 -6.18 20.94
C LYS A 399 -12.57 -6.80 20.21
N PHE A 400 -12.58 -6.74 18.89
CA PHE A 400 -13.70 -7.25 18.08
C PHE A 400 -13.58 -8.74 17.75
N GLY A 401 -12.48 -9.40 18.10
CA GLY A 401 -12.26 -10.81 17.81
C GLY A 401 -12.19 -11.10 16.31
N ASN A 402 -12.80 -12.20 15.86
CA ASN A 402 -12.74 -12.62 14.45
C ASN A 402 -13.79 -11.94 13.56
N TYR A 403 -14.87 -11.43 14.14
CA TYR A 403 -16.01 -10.81 13.47
C TYR A 403 -15.82 -9.29 13.40
N THR A 404 -14.94 -8.87 12.50
CA THR A 404 -14.55 -7.47 12.27
C THR A 404 -13.97 -7.34 10.86
N PHE A 405 -13.91 -6.10 10.36
CA PHE A 405 -13.22 -5.80 9.11
C PHE A 405 -11.69 -5.95 9.23
N LEU A 406 -11.01 -6.01 8.08
CA LEU A 406 -9.54 -6.03 7.99
C LEU A 406 -9.00 -4.61 7.78
N LEU A 407 -7.96 -4.24 8.52
CA LEU A 407 -7.26 -2.98 8.30
C LEU A 407 -6.39 -3.07 7.04
N HIS A 408 -6.60 -2.15 6.11
CA HIS A 408 -5.88 -2.07 4.84
C HIS A 408 -4.65 -1.13 4.97
N LEU A 409 -3.64 -1.53 5.75
CA LEU A 409 -2.46 -0.70 6.06
C LEU A 409 -1.31 -0.88 5.06
N ASP A 410 -0.36 0.05 5.00
CA ASP A 410 0.85 -0.05 4.16
C ASP A 410 0.54 -0.29 2.67
N ASN A 411 -0.06 0.71 2.03
CA ASN A 411 -0.41 0.67 0.61
C ASN A 411 0.65 1.34 -0.28
N GLY A 412 1.80 1.73 0.29
CA GLY A 412 2.84 2.51 -0.37
C GLY A 412 3.44 1.85 -1.61
N ARG A 413 3.36 0.53 -1.79
CA ARG A 413 3.83 -0.18 -3.00
C ARG A 413 2.74 -0.34 -4.08
N ALA A 414 1.60 0.33 -3.91
CA ALA A 414 0.59 0.44 -4.95
C ALA A 414 1.00 1.45 -6.03
N PHE A 415 0.27 1.46 -7.14
CA PHE A 415 0.42 2.40 -8.25
C PHE A 415 1.86 2.52 -8.77
N GLY A 416 2.64 1.43 -8.72
CA GLY A 416 3.99 1.40 -9.29
C GLY A 416 4.00 1.20 -10.81
N ARG A 417 2.97 0.60 -11.39
CA ARG A 417 2.86 0.38 -12.84
C ARG A 417 1.44 0.66 -13.32
N HIS A 418 1.28 1.40 -14.42
CA HIS A 418 -0.01 1.63 -15.06
C HIS A 418 -0.17 0.85 -16.37
N SER A 419 0.93 0.52 -17.05
CA SER A 419 0.88 -0.22 -18.32
C SER A 419 0.78 -1.74 -18.13
N LYS A 420 0.94 -2.25 -16.90
CA LYS A 420 0.82 -3.68 -16.57
C LYS A 420 -0.19 -3.92 -15.46
N ASP A 421 -1.01 -4.95 -15.64
CA ASP A 421 -1.92 -5.47 -14.63
C ASP A 421 -1.38 -6.79 -14.10
N GLU A 422 -1.26 -6.91 -12.78
CA GLU A 422 -0.69 -8.10 -12.14
C GLU A 422 -1.79 -9.09 -11.76
N SER A 423 -2.12 -9.99 -12.69
CA SER A 423 -3.18 -11.00 -12.52
C SER A 423 -2.99 -11.87 -11.29
N SER A 424 -1.74 -12.14 -10.88
CA SER A 424 -1.46 -12.98 -9.71
C SER A 424 -2.00 -12.40 -8.38
N ILE A 425 -2.28 -11.09 -8.31
CA ILE A 425 -2.95 -10.49 -7.14
C ILE A 425 -4.40 -11.01 -7.03
N LEU A 426 -5.08 -11.25 -8.16
CA LEU A 426 -6.49 -11.65 -8.21
C LEU A 426 -6.70 -13.16 -8.01
N ALA A 427 -5.63 -13.94 -7.93
CA ALA A 427 -5.66 -15.38 -7.71
C ALA A 427 -6.56 -15.83 -6.53
N PRO A 428 -6.64 -15.15 -5.37
CA PRO A 428 -7.57 -15.53 -4.31
C PRO A 428 -9.03 -15.49 -4.74
N LEU A 429 -9.45 -14.48 -5.51
CA LEU A 429 -10.82 -14.33 -6.01
C LEU A 429 -11.15 -15.45 -7.00
N GLU A 430 -10.25 -15.71 -7.94
CA GLU A 430 -10.39 -16.76 -8.96
C GLU A 430 -10.44 -18.18 -8.35
N GLN A 431 -9.57 -18.45 -7.37
CA GLN A 431 -9.51 -19.74 -6.68
C GLN A 431 -10.70 -19.96 -5.75
N CYS A 432 -11.19 -18.92 -5.08
CA CYS A 432 -12.25 -19.05 -4.09
C CYS A 432 -13.65 -18.88 -4.65
N CYS A 433 -13.81 -18.13 -5.75
CA CYS A 433 -15.09 -17.74 -6.35
C CYS A 433 -16.14 -17.32 -5.33
N ARG A 434 -15.77 -16.40 -4.45
CA ARG A 434 -16.67 -15.84 -3.43
C ARG A 434 -16.43 -14.35 -3.33
N ILE A 435 -17.50 -13.56 -3.36
CA ILE A 435 -17.44 -12.10 -3.25
C ILE A 435 -18.63 -11.62 -2.41
N ARG A 436 -18.46 -10.53 -1.66
CA ARG A 436 -19.59 -9.91 -0.95
C ARG A 436 -20.53 -9.27 -1.97
N ARG A 437 -21.84 -9.50 -1.82
CA ARG A 437 -22.87 -8.92 -2.70
C ARG A 437 -22.79 -7.39 -2.78
N SER A 438 -22.60 -6.71 -1.64
CA SER A 438 -22.47 -5.25 -1.62
C SER A 438 -21.23 -4.74 -2.36
N THR A 439 -20.12 -5.49 -2.33
CA THR A 439 -18.92 -5.19 -3.10
C THR A 439 -19.19 -5.37 -4.60
N TRP A 440 -19.74 -6.52 -5.00
CA TRP A 440 -20.07 -6.79 -6.40
C TRP A 440 -21.01 -5.73 -7.01
N LEU A 441 -22.07 -5.34 -6.28
CA LEU A 441 -23.01 -4.31 -6.74
C LEU A 441 -22.32 -2.94 -6.93
N ARG A 442 -21.41 -2.56 -6.01
CA ARG A 442 -20.64 -1.31 -6.14
C ARG A 442 -19.64 -1.36 -7.29
N LEU A 443 -18.98 -2.48 -7.52
CA LEU A 443 -18.08 -2.64 -8.67
C LEU A 443 -18.84 -2.53 -10.00
N ARG A 444 -20.04 -3.13 -10.09
CA ARG A 444 -20.91 -2.98 -11.26
C ARG A 444 -21.41 -1.55 -11.45
N LEU A 445 -21.69 -0.83 -10.36
CA LEU A 445 -22.05 0.58 -10.44
C LEU A 445 -20.90 1.39 -11.02
N LEU A 446 -19.69 1.20 -10.48
CA LEU A 446 -18.47 1.93 -10.86
C LEU A 446 -17.98 1.65 -12.29
N SER A 447 -18.50 0.62 -12.96
CA SER A 447 -18.21 0.35 -14.38
C SER A 447 -19.15 1.07 -15.34
N LEU A 448 -20.21 1.72 -14.85
CA LEU A 448 -21.15 2.46 -15.68
C LEU A 448 -20.60 3.86 -16.03
N PRO A 449 -20.88 4.40 -17.24
CA PRO A 449 -20.35 5.71 -17.66
C PRO A 449 -20.64 6.88 -16.71
N GLN A 450 -21.82 6.87 -16.07
CA GLN A 450 -22.24 7.89 -15.11
C GLN A 450 -21.53 7.80 -13.76
N TYR A 451 -20.92 6.65 -13.43
CA TYR A 451 -20.16 6.42 -12.19
C TYR A 451 -18.75 5.90 -12.45
N ARG A 452 -18.21 6.20 -13.64
CA ARG A 452 -16.94 5.65 -14.11
C ARG A 452 -15.83 5.86 -13.07
N LEU A 453 -15.17 4.75 -12.67
CA LEU A 453 -14.19 4.74 -11.58
C LEU A 453 -13.07 5.77 -11.77
N SER A 454 -12.49 5.89 -12.97
CA SER A 454 -11.45 6.87 -13.27
C SER A 454 -11.88 8.32 -13.04
N ASP A 455 -13.10 8.70 -13.45
CA ASP A 455 -13.62 10.06 -13.30
C ASP A 455 -13.87 10.40 -11.83
N ILE A 456 -14.46 9.45 -11.08
CA ILE A 456 -14.73 9.58 -9.65
C ILE A 456 -13.41 9.65 -8.88
N MET A 457 -12.43 8.83 -9.24
CA MET A 457 -11.12 8.83 -8.62
C MET A 457 -10.40 10.16 -8.86
N ARG A 458 -10.42 10.67 -10.10
CA ARG A 458 -9.87 11.98 -10.45
C ARG A 458 -10.48 13.09 -9.61
N ALA A 459 -11.80 13.13 -9.51
CA ALA A 459 -12.53 14.12 -8.74
C ALA A 459 -12.25 14.02 -7.23
N SER A 460 -12.24 12.80 -6.69
CA SER A 460 -11.95 12.56 -5.28
C SER A 460 -10.52 13.01 -4.93
N LEU A 461 -9.53 12.68 -5.75
CA LEU A 461 -8.14 13.10 -5.57
C LEU A 461 -7.93 14.61 -5.75
N SER A 462 -8.76 15.28 -6.56
CA SER A 462 -8.67 16.73 -6.75
C SER A 462 -8.93 17.54 -5.49
N GLN A 463 -9.58 16.93 -4.50
CA GLN A 463 -9.85 17.52 -3.19
C GLN A 463 -8.64 17.42 -2.22
N ASP A 464 -7.62 16.63 -2.56
CA ASP A 464 -6.43 16.52 -1.72
C ASP A 464 -5.56 17.79 -1.80
N PRO A 465 -4.99 18.30 -0.70
CA PRO A 465 -4.17 19.51 -0.68
C PRO A 465 -2.92 19.48 -1.57
N LEU A 466 -2.37 18.32 -1.91
CA LEU A 466 -1.25 18.21 -2.87
C LEU A 466 -1.69 18.39 -4.33
N HIS A 467 -2.99 18.31 -4.63
CA HIS A 467 -3.48 18.50 -5.99
C HIS A 467 -3.12 19.88 -6.57
N ARG A 468 -2.97 20.89 -5.71
CA ARG A 468 -2.50 22.24 -6.10
C ARG A 468 -1.07 22.27 -6.64
N VAL A 469 -0.26 21.26 -6.32
CA VAL A 469 1.11 21.11 -6.82
C VAL A 469 1.06 20.37 -8.14
N ALA A 470 0.44 19.20 -8.16
CA ALA A 470 0.21 18.40 -9.36
C ALA A 470 -0.86 17.31 -9.08
N PRO A 471 -1.50 16.74 -10.11
CA PRO A 471 -2.38 15.58 -9.95
C PRO A 471 -1.70 14.42 -9.22
N LEU A 472 -2.39 13.78 -8.26
CA LEU A 472 -1.79 12.73 -7.43
C LEU A 472 -1.44 11.46 -8.22
N LEU A 473 -2.33 11.07 -9.14
CA LEU A 473 -2.14 9.98 -10.09
C LEU A 473 -2.12 10.55 -11.50
N SER A 474 -1.25 10.01 -12.34
CA SER A 474 -1.24 10.30 -13.78
C SER A 474 -2.49 9.73 -14.45
N ASP A 475 -2.89 10.31 -15.60
CA ASP A 475 -4.04 9.81 -16.37
C ASP A 475 -3.92 8.33 -16.76
N PRO A 476 -2.73 7.80 -17.14
CA PRO A 476 -2.55 6.37 -17.35
C PRO A 476 -2.94 5.50 -16.15
N HIS A 477 -2.64 5.92 -14.91
CA HIS A 477 -3.08 5.21 -13.72
C HIS A 477 -4.60 5.23 -13.53
N LEU A 478 -5.25 6.37 -13.83
CA LEU A 478 -6.71 6.49 -13.77
C LEU A 478 -7.37 5.56 -14.80
N VAL A 479 -6.86 5.53 -16.04
CA VAL A 479 -7.36 4.61 -17.09
C VAL A 479 -7.13 3.15 -16.71
N ALA A 480 -5.99 2.83 -16.09
CA ALA A 480 -5.69 1.48 -15.62
C ALA A 480 -6.70 0.99 -14.57
N LEU A 481 -7.26 1.88 -13.72
CA LEU A 481 -8.30 1.51 -12.75
C LEU A 481 -9.56 0.96 -13.44
N ASP A 482 -10.01 1.59 -14.53
CA ASP A 482 -11.18 1.11 -15.28
C ASP A 482 -10.90 -0.24 -15.94
N ARG A 483 -9.71 -0.39 -16.54
CA ARG A 483 -9.28 -1.64 -17.18
C ARG A 483 -9.24 -2.79 -16.15
N ARG A 484 -8.64 -2.54 -14.98
CA ARG A 484 -8.57 -3.52 -13.88
C ARG A 484 -9.96 -3.81 -13.31
N LEU A 485 -10.83 -2.81 -13.16
CA LEU A 485 -12.21 -3.02 -12.73
C LEU A 485 -12.96 -3.98 -13.67
N LYS A 486 -12.80 -3.80 -14.98
CA LYS A 486 -13.34 -4.72 -15.98
C LYS A 486 -12.83 -6.15 -15.75
N THR A 487 -11.52 -6.34 -15.55
CA THR A 487 -10.95 -7.67 -15.27
C THR A 487 -11.51 -8.30 -13.99
N VAL A 488 -11.75 -7.52 -12.93
CA VAL A 488 -12.40 -8.02 -11.70
C VAL A 488 -13.82 -8.52 -12.00
N LEU A 489 -14.61 -7.76 -12.76
CA LEU A 489 -15.98 -8.14 -13.12
C LEU A 489 -15.98 -9.41 -13.99
N GLU A 490 -15.11 -9.49 -15.00
CA GLU A 490 -14.96 -10.67 -15.86
C GLU A 490 -14.57 -11.92 -15.05
N THR A 491 -13.71 -11.77 -14.04
CA THR A 491 -13.34 -12.86 -13.12
C THR A 491 -14.53 -13.35 -12.32
N VAL A 492 -15.38 -12.45 -11.83
CA VAL A 492 -16.61 -12.81 -11.11
C VAL A 492 -17.60 -13.50 -12.05
N ASP A 493 -17.77 -13.01 -13.28
CA ASP A 493 -18.67 -13.61 -14.27
C ASP A 493 -18.21 -15.02 -14.68
N HIS A 494 -16.90 -15.24 -14.80
CA HIS A 494 -16.32 -16.57 -15.03
C HIS A 494 -16.60 -17.50 -13.85
N CYS A 495 -16.42 -17.01 -12.61
CA CYS A 495 -16.75 -17.76 -11.39
C CYS A 495 -18.24 -18.15 -11.33
N GLN A 496 -19.15 -17.26 -11.72
CA GLN A 496 -20.59 -17.54 -11.73
C GLN A 496 -20.93 -18.64 -12.74
N ARG A 497 -20.43 -18.54 -13.97
CA ARG A 497 -20.63 -19.57 -15.01
C ARG A 497 -20.14 -20.95 -14.56
N ARG A 498 -18.93 -21.02 -13.99
CA ARG A 498 -18.35 -22.27 -13.47
C ARG A 498 -19.19 -22.90 -12.35
N LEU A 499 -19.83 -22.08 -11.50
CA LEU A 499 -20.72 -22.59 -10.45
C LEU A 499 -22.06 -23.07 -11.00
N SER A 500 -22.61 -22.38 -12.02
CA SER A 500 -23.84 -22.80 -12.70
C SER A 500 -23.70 -24.10 -13.48
N GLU A 501 -22.52 -24.36 -14.07
CA GLU A 501 -22.21 -25.62 -14.77
C GLU A 501 -22.09 -26.81 -13.80
N VAL A 502 -21.59 -26.58 -12.58
CA VAL A 502 -21.43 -27.63 -11.55
C VAL A 502 -22.73 -27.93 -10.80
N PHE A 503 -23.61 -26.94 -10.68
CA PHE A 503 -24.94 -27.08 -10.07
C PHE A 503 -26.02 -26.57 -11.02
N PRO A 504 -26.37 -27.32 -12.08
CA PRO A 504 -27.50 -26.96 -12.92
C PRO A 504 -28.75 -26.88 -12.03
N GLN A 505 -29.44 -25.73 -12.06
CA GLN A 505 -30.71 -25.58 -11.36
C GLN A 505 -31.68 -26.60 -11.98
N VAL A 506 -32.10 -27.58 -11.17
CA VAL A 506 -33.12 -28.57 -11.49
C VAL A 506 -34.49 -27.92 -11.50
#